data_AF-A0A328FBT6-F1
#
_entry.id   AF-A0A328FBT6-F1
#
_cell.length_a   1.000
_cell.length_b   1.000
_cell.length_c   1.000
_cell.angle_alpha   90.00
_cell.angle_beta   90.00
_cell.angle_gamma   90.00
#
_symmetry.space_group_name_H-M   'P 1'
#
loop_
_entity.id
_entity.type
_entity.pdbx_description
1 polymer ?
#
loop_
_entity_poly.entity_id
_entity_poly.type
_entity_poly.pdbx_seq_one_letter_code
_entity_poly.pdbx_strand_id
1 'polypeptide(L)'
;MSLKHTAIIVIILISAAGLTTLFAHSERIKPNRPFSQFPLEIGPWRGVANQMDEKVYNILGVEDYIMADFSKDPGQAVNLYVGFYQSQSKGDLIHSPKNCMPGAGWNIVQSSAIPINLPKSGKTIKIAKLLLAKGGQKQVVYYWFQSRGRIINSEYMQKIWLVVDSITKKRTDGSFVRLIAPVIKDETAAEILLTQFADDIFPTLNQFIPN
;
A
#
# COMPACT_ATOMS: atom_id res chain seq x y z
N MET A 1 -9.70 -9.06 -43.71
CA MET A 1 -10.04 -9.39 -42.30
C MET A 1 -11.42 -10.04 -42.31
N SER A 2 -11.62 -11.23 -41.71
CA SER A 2 -12.93 -11.88 -41.77
C SER A 2 -13.95 -11.14 -40.89
N LEU A 3 -15.24 -11.16 -41.26
CA LEU A 3 -16.32 -10.48 -40.54
C LEU A 3 -16.34 -10.82 -39.03
N LYS A 4 -15.93 -12.06 -38.69
CA LYS A 4 -15.78 -12.52 -37.30
C LYS A 4 -14.69 -11.74 -36.54
N HIS A 5 -13.55 -11.48 -37.18
CA HIS A 5 -12.46 -10.73 -36.57
C HIS A 5 -12.84 -9.25 -36.38
N THR A 6 -13.53 -8.66 -37.36
CA THR A 6 -14.03 -7.30 -37.25
C THR A 6 -15.05 -7.17 -36.10
N ALA A 7 -15.98 -8.11 -35.97
CA ALA A 7 -16.96 -8.12 -34.89
C ALA A 7 -16.29 -8.25 -33.50
N ILE A 8 -15.30 -9.14 -33.36
CA ILE A 8 -14.53 -9.31 -32.12
C ILE A 8 -13.81 -8.01 -31.75
N ILE A 9 -13.13 -7.38 -32.71
CA ILE A 9 -12.41 -6.12 -32.48
C ILE A 9 -13.36 -5.01 -32.07
N VAL A 10 -14.51 -4.88 -32.73
CA VAL A 10 -15.52 -3.86 -32.40
C VAL A 10 -16.08 -4.09 -30.99
N ILE A 11 -16.38 -5.32 -30.60
CA ILE A 11 -16.83 -5.65 -29.24
C ILE A 11 -15.76 -5.29 -28.20
N ILE A 12 -14.49 -5.58 -28.47
CA ILE A 12 -13.37 -5.22 -27.59
C ILE A 12 -13.26 -3.70 -27.46
N LEU A 13 -13.34 -2.96 -28.56
CA LEU A 13 -13.25 -1.50 -28.55
C LEU A 13 -14.43 -0.84 -27.83
N ILE A 14 -15.66 -1.32 -28.04
CA ILE A 14 -16.85 -0.81 -27.33
C ILE A 14 -16.74 -1.12 -25.84
N SER A 15 -16.30 -2.33 -25.48
CA SER A 15 -16.10 -2.72 -24.09
C SER A 15 -15.02 -1.85 -23.43
N ALA A 16 -13.89 -1.64 -24.11
CA ALA A 16 -12.81 -0.78 -23.63
C ALA A 16 -13.26 0.68 -23.46
N ALA A 17 -14.01 1.22 -24.43
CA ALA A 17 -14.57 2.56 -24.34
C ALA A 17 -15.55 2.70 -23.16
N GLY A 18 -16.48 1.74 -22.99
CA GLY A 18 -17.40 1.72 -21.85
C GLY A 18 -16.68 1.64 -20.51
N LEU A 19 -15.65 0.80 -20.40
CA LEU A 19 -14.77 0.72 -19.23
C LEU A 19 -14.13 2.10 -18.94
N THR A 20 -13.50 2.75 -19.93
CA THR A 20 -12.85 4.06 -19.71
C THR A 20 -13.82 5.14 -19.21
N THR A 21 -15.06 5.17 -19.70
CA THR A 21 -16.07 6.13 -19.23
C THR A 21 -16.51 5.90 -17.79
N LEU A 22 -16.59 4.63 -17.36
CA LEU A 22 -16.94 4.27 -15.98
C LEU A 22 -15.80 4.62 -15.01
N PHE A 23 -14.56 4.40 -15.44
CA PHE A 23 -13.37 4.80 -14.69
C PHE A 23 -13.27 6.31 -14.49
N ALA A 24 -13.60 7.11 -15.51
CA ALA A 24 -13.54 8.57 -15.45
C ALA A 24 -14.55 9.19 -14.46
N HIS A 25 -15.60 8.46 -14.09
CA HIS A 25 -16.67 8.94 -13.20
C HIS A 25 -16.56 8.39 -11.77
N SER A 26 -15.40 7.88 -11.35
CA SER A 26 -15.23 7.44 -9.97
C SER A 26 -15.29 8.61 -9.00
N GLU A 27 -16.02 8.44 -7.92
CA GLU A 27 -16.14 9.43 -6.85
C GLU A 27 -14.79 9.60 -6.14
N ARG A 28 -14.50 10.84 -5.75
CA ARG A 28 -13.35 11.16 -4.89
C ARG A 28 -13.77 11.04 -3.43
N ILE A 29 -13.19 10.09 -2.73
CA ILE A 29 -13.51 9.83 -1.32
C ILE A 29 -12.37 10.34 -0.45
N LYS A 30 -12.70 11.17 0.55
CA LYS A 30 -11.72 11.67 1.52
C LYS A 30 -11.40 10.59 2.56
N PRO A 31 -10.20 10.60 3.17
CA PRO A 31 -9.94 9.73 4.30
C PRO A 31 -10.88 10.10 5.47
N ASN A 32 -11.17 9.15 6.35
CA ASN A 32 -12.03 9.37 7.52
C ASN A 32 -11.48 10.48 8.44
N ARG A 33 -10.14 10.58 8.48
CA ARG A 33 -9.37 11.62 9.16
C ARG A 33 -8.13 11.94 8.33
N PRO A 34 -7.66 13.20 8.33
CA PRO A 34 -6.45 13.56 7.59
C PRO A 34 -5.24 12.86 8.20
N PHE A 35 -4.33 12.34 7.38
CA PHE A 35 -3.11 11.65 7.86
C PHE A 35 -2.12 12.60 8.55
N SER A 36 -2.27 13.91 8.38
CA SER A 36 -1.58 14.91 9.20
C SER A 36 -1.90 14.81 10.71
N GLN A 37 -3.01 14.16 11.07
CA GLN A 37 -3.41 13.87 12.45
C GLN A 37 -3.07 12.44 12.88
N PHE A 38 -2.31 11.69 12.08
CA PHE A 38 -1.93 10.32 12.43
C PHE A 38 -1.05 10.34 13.69
N PRO A 39 -1.38 9.54 14.72
CA PRO A 39 -0.70 9.63 16.01
C PRO A 39 0.75 9.17 15.89
N LEU A 40 1.66 9.96 16.45
CA LEU A 40 3.08 9.61 16.60
C LEU A 40 3.36 8.86 17.91
N GLU A 41 2.32 8.56 18.68
CA GLU A 41 2.38 7.73 19.87
C GLU A 41 1.37 6.59 19.73
N ILE A 42 1.87 5.36 19.60
CA ILE A 42 1.04 4.17 19.42
C ILE A 42 1.52 3.08 20.37
N GLY A 43 0.82 2.90 21.50
CA GLY A 43 1.27 1.99 22.55
C GLY A 43 2.70 2.33 22.99
N PRO A 44 3.67 1.40 22.90
CA PRO A 44 5.04 1.65 23.30
C PRO A 44 5.88 2.38 22.22
N TRP A 45 5.32 2.62 21.03
CA TRP A 45 6.03 3.22 19.92
C TRP A 45 5.98 4.75 19.96
N ARG A 46 7.13 5.37 19.72
CA ARG A 46 7.32 6.81 19.55
C ARG A 46 7.80 7.08 18.13
N GLY A 47 7.03 7.89 17.41
CA GLY A 47 7.23 8.24 16.02
C GLY A 47 7.82 9.63 15.85
N VAL A 48 8.67 9.78 14.85
CA VAL A 48 9.11 11.08 14.33
C VAL A 48 8.62 11.16 12.89
N ALA A 49 7.76 12.15 12.62
CA ALA A 49 7.26 12.38 11.26
C ALA A 49 8.40 12.87 10.36
N ASN A 50 8.44 12.33 9.16
CA ASN A 50 9.35 12.73 8.09
C ASN A 50 8.53 13.25 6.91
N GLN A 51 9.12 14.18 6.15
CA GLN A 51 8.53 14.62 4.91
C GLN A 51 8.98 13.72 3.76
N MET A 52 8.06 13.47 2.83
CA MET A 52 8.40 12.82 1.58
C MET A 52 9.20 13.78 0.70
N ASP A 53 10.21 13.26 0.01
CA ASP A 53 10.93 14.01 -1.01
C ASP A 53 9.94 14.51 -2.09
N GLU A 54 10.05 15.78 -2.46
CA GLU A 54 9.11 16.45 -3.36
C GLU A 54 9.02 15.77 -4.73
N LYS A 55 10.13 15.22 -5.24
CA LYS A 55 10.12 14.47 -6.51
C LYS A 55 9.33 13.17 -6.37
N VAL A 56 9.48 12.48 -5.24
CA VAL A 56 8.71 11.26 -4.94
C VAL A 56 7.23 11.59 -4.78
N TYR A 57 6.90 12.68 -4.08
CA TYR A 57 5.52 13.14 -3.92
C TYR A 57 4.84 13.41 -5.27
N ASN A 58 5.52 14.16 -6.14
CA ASN A 58 5.01 14.51 -7.47
C ASN A 58 4.85 13.30 -8.40
N ILE A 59 5.67 12.26 -8.23
CA ILE A 59 5.56 11.01 -9.00
C ILE A 59 4.42 10.14 -8.47
N LEU A 60 4.24 10.08 -7.15
CA LEU A 60 3.25 9.20 -6.54
C LEU A 60 1.81 9.72 -6.71
N GLY A 61 1.60 11.03 -6.83
CA GLY A 61 0.24 11.58 -6.97
C GLY A 61 -0.64 11.37 -5.73
N VAL A 62 -0.02 11.13 -4.57
CA VAL A 62 -0.71 10.85 -3.30
C VAL A 62 -1.36 12.12 -2.75
N GLU A 63 -2.64 12.05 -2.38
CA GLU A 63 -3.38 13.24 -1.93
C GLU A 63 -3.34 13.45 -0.42
N ASP A 64 -3.14 12.39 0.36
CA ASP A 64 -2.89 12.49 1.80
C ASP A 64 -1.97 11.34 2.26
N TYR A 65 -1.04 11.61 3.18
CA TYR A 65 -0.06 10.61 3.58
C TYR A 65 0.50 10.84 4.99
N ILE A 66 1.06 9.79 5.56
CA ILE A 66 1.99 9.86 6.69
C ILE A 66 3.27 9.10 6.33
N MET A 67 4.41 9.70 6.66
CA MET A 67 5.70 9.03 6.69
C MET A 67 6.34 9.32 8.04
N ALA A 68 6.75 8.28 8.75
CA ALA A 68 7.33 8.45 10.07
C ALA A 68 8.24 7.27 10.43
N ASP A 69 9.31 7.56 11.18
CA ASP A 69 10.14 6.53 11.81
C ASP A 69 9.66 6.32 13.24
N PHE A 70 9.15 5.12 13.51
CA PHE A 70 8.74 4.70 14.85
C PHE A 70 9.85 3.91 15.51
N SER A 71 10.06 4.16 16.80
CA SER A 71 10.98 3.40 17.63
C SER A 71 10.32 3.03 18.95
N LYS A 72 10.67 1.86 19.48
CA LYS A 72 10.24 1.40 20.81
C LYS A 72 11.40 1.34 21.80
N ASP A 73 12.51 0.77 21.35
CA ASP A 73 13.75 0.58 22.10
C ASP A 73 14.94 0.80 21.14
N PRO A 74 16.19 0.97 21.65
CA PRO A 74 17.37 1.04 20.79
C PRO A 74 17.48 -0.15 19.84
N GLY A 75 17.59 0.11 18.54
CA GLY A 75 17.65 -0.90 17.49
C GLY A 75 16.30 -1.51 17.08
N GLN A 76 15.19 -1.12 17.72
CA GLN A 76 13.84 -1.51 17.37
C GLN A 76 13.12 -0.35 16.68
N ALA A 77 13.47 -0.12 15.41
CA ALA A 77 12.89 0.93 14.59
C ALA A 77 12.13 0.36 13.38
N VAL A 78 10.98 0.97 13.07
CA VAL A 78 10.14 0.67 11.91
C VAL A 78 9.81 1.97 11.18
N ASN A 79 10.17 2.06 9.90
CA ASN A 79 9.70 3.13 9.04
C ASN A 79 8.28 2.80 8.56
N LEU A 80 7.33 3.70 8.85
CA LEU A 80 5.97 3.68 8.36
C LEU A 80 5.84 4.62 7.16
N TYR A 81 5.18 4.13 6.12
CA TYR A 81 4.59 4.96 5.09
C TYR A 81 3.15 4.51 4.83
N VAL A 82 2.22 5.46 4.87
CA VAL A 82 0.84 5.27 4.40
C VAL A 82 0.53 6.36 3.38
N GLY A 83 0.18 5.96 2.17
CA GLY A 83 -0.33 6.87 1.15
C GLY A 83 -1.81 6.62 0.89
N PHE A 84 -2.61 7.67 0.85
CA PHE A 84 -4.04 7.62 0.58
C PHE A 84 -4.37 8.32 -0.74
N TYR A 85 -5.17 7.62 -1.54
CA TYR A 85 -5.59 8.06 -2.86
C TYR A 85 -7.10 8.24 -2.84
N GLN A 86 -7.58 9.45 -3.11
CA GLN A 86 -9.01 9.76 -3.10
C GLN A 86 -9.71 9.20 -4.34
N SER A 87 -8.99 9.09 -5.45
CA SER A 87 -9.43 8.44 -6.68
C SER A 87 -8.21 8.08 -7.53
N GLN A 88 -8.26 6.95 -8.23
CA GLN A 88 -7.17 6.46 -9.08
C GLN A 88 -7.56 6.51 -10.58
N SER A 89 -8.50 7.39 -10.95
CA SER A 89 -9.02 7.51 -12.32
C SER A 89 -8.14 8.32 -13.27
N LYS A 90 -7.20 9.13 -12.75
CA LYS A 90 -6.38 10.06 -13.54
C LYS A 90 -4.95 9.62 -13.81
N GLY A 91 -4.65 8.33 -13.65
CA GLY A 91 -3.31 7.77 -13.87
C GLY A 91 -2.46 7.64 -12.60
N ASP A 92 -2.94 8.17 -11.48
CA ASP A 92 -2.35 7.99 -10.15
C ASP A 92 -2.61 6.56 -9.65
N LEU A 93 -1.82 5.60 -10.13
CA LEU A 93 -1.90 4.20 -9.71
C LEU A 93 -0.88 3.95 -8.61
N ILE A 94 -1.33 3.32 -7.53
CA ILE A 94 -0.43 2.93 -6.45
C ILE A 94 0.62 1.94 -6.98
N HIS A 95 1.90 2.34 -6.91
CA HIS A 95 3.03 1.47 -7.21
C HIS A 95 3.55 0.79 -5.93
N SER A 96 3.85 -0.51 -6.02
CA SER A 96 4.48 -1.21 -4.90
C SER A 96 5.99 -0.91 -4.80
N PRO A 97 6.63 -1.28 -3.68
CA PRO A 97 8.07 -1.14 -3.52
C PRO A 97 8.87 -1.98 -4.54
N LYS A 98 8.23 -2.95 -5.23
CA LYS A 98 8.90 -3.74 -6.27
C LYS A 98 9.40 -2.88 -7.43
N ASN A 99 8.72 -1.76 -7.70
CA ASN A 99 9.05 -0.86 -8.80
C ASN A 99 9.95 0.29 -8.34
N CYS A 100 9.78 0.77 -7.10
CA CYS A 100 10.51 1.93 -6.58
C CYS A 100 11.85 1.59 -5.90
N MET A 101 11.92 0.45 -5.18
CA MET A 101 13.13 0.10 -4.40
C MET A 101 14.36 -0.17 -5.28
N PRO A 102 14.25 -0.83 -6.46
CA PRO A 102 15.39 -0.95 -7.39
C PRO A 102 15.94 0.41 -7.85
N GLY A 103 15.08 1.39 -8.11
CA GLY A 103 15.48 2.75 -8.47
C GLY A 103 16.27 3.46 -7.35
N ALA A 104 16.03 3.10 -6.09
CA ALA A 104 16.80 3.57 -4.93
C ALA A 104 18.08 2.73 -4.66
N GLY A 105 18.40 1.78 -5.55
CA GLY A 105 19.58 0.90 -5.47
C GLY A 105 19.43 -0.29 -4.54
N TRP A 106 18.20 -0.66 -4.15
CA TRP A 106 17.93 -1.87 -3.37
C TRP A 106 17.63 -3.06 -4.27
N ASN A 107 18.28 -4.19 -4.00
CA ASN A 107 18.00 -5.46 -4.69
C ASN A 107 16.93 -6.24 -3.94
N ILE A 108 15.93 -6.75 -4.65
CA ILE A 108 14.91 -7.63 -4.09
C ILE A 108 15.48 -9.06 -4.06
N VAL A 109 15.84 -9.53 -2.88
CA VAL A 109 16.39 -10.88 -2.67
C VAL A 109 15.28 -11.92 -2.64
N GLN A 110 14.16 -11.60 -1.99
CA GLN A 110 13.00 -12.48 -1.89
C GLN A 110 11.71 -11.68 -1.90
N SER A 111 10.65 -12.26 -2.49
CA SER A 111 9.28 -11.75 -2.44
C SER A 111 8.33 -12.89 -2.11
N SER A 112 7.47 -12.71 -1.11
CA SER A 112 6.46 -13.69 -0.74
C SER A 112 5.17 -13.03 -0.24
N ALA A 113 4.10 -13.81 -0.15
CA ALA A 113 2.87 -13.43 0.53
C ALA A 113 2.77 -14.26 1.81
N ILE A 114 2.62 -13.61 2.96
CA ILE A 114 2.58 -14.28 4.26
C ILE A 114 1.34 -13.88 5.05
N PRO A 115 0.75 -14.79 5.86
CA PRO A 115 -0.23 -14.41 6.87
C PRO A 115 0.48 -13.79 8.08
N ILE A 116 -0.13 -12.77 8.66
CA ILE A 116 0.26 -12.23 9.97
C ILE A 116 -0.97 -12.15 10.88
N ASN A 117 -0.77 -12.49 12.15
CA ASN A 117 -1.82 -12.43 13.16
C ASN A 117 -1.80 -11.06 13.83
N LEU A 118 -2.98 -10.46 13.96
CA LEU A 118 -3.20 -9.16 14.58
C LEU A 118 -4.18 -9.33 15.76
N PRO A 119 -3.73 -9.84 16.92
CA PRO A 119 -4.56 -10.07 18.10
C PRO A 119 -5.38 -8.87 18.54
N LYS A 120 -4.85 -7.64 18.48
CA LYS A 120 -5.57 -6.41 18.89
C LYS A 120 -6.80 -6.14 18.04
N SER A 121 -6.80 -6.63 16.81
CA SER A 121 -7.93 -6.53 15.89
C SER A 121 -8.72 -7.83 15.75
N GLY A 122 -8.31 -8.92 16.42
CA GLY A 122 -8.89 -10.25 16.29
C GLY A 122 -8.85 -10.80 14.85
N LYS A 123 -7.84 -10.42 14.05
CA LYS A 123 -7.78 -10.74 12.62
C LYS A 123 -6.46 -11.41 12.24
N THR A 124 -6.50 -12.25 11.22
CA THR A 124 -5.32 -12.66 10.46
C THR A 124 -5.42 -12.06 9.08
N ILE A 125 -4.40 -11.32 8.66
CA ILE A 125 -4.36 -10.69 7.33
C ILE A 125 -3.23 -11.29 6.50
N LYS A 126 -3.39 -11.31 5.17
CA LYS A 126 -2.32 -11.68 4.24
C LYS A 126 -1.68 -10.42 3.69
N ILE A 127 -0.35 -10.31 3.81
CA ILE A 127 0.44 -9.17 3.35
C ILE A 127 1.53 -9.63 2.38
N ALA A 128 2.17 -8.68 1.70
CA ALA A 128 3.36 -8.94 0.90
C ALA A 128 4.62 -8.68 1.72
N LYS A 129 5.56 -9.62 1.71
CA LYS A 129 6.88 -9.50 2.33
C LYS A 129 7.95 -9.41 1.23
N LEU A 130 8.87 -8.46 1.38
CA LEU A 130 10.12 -8.41 0.60
C LEU A 130 11.32 -8.48 1.54
N LEU A 131 12.36 -9.20 1.10
CA LEU A 131 13.70 -9.08 1.65
C LEU A 131 14.53 -8.26 0.67
N LEU A 132 15.08 -7.15 1.13
CA LEU A 132 15.89 -6.23 0.33
C LEU A 132 17.35 -6.27 0.78
N ALA A 133 18.28 -6.06 -0.17
CA ALA A 133 19.70 -5.95 0.12
C ALA A 133 20.37 -4.80 -0.65
N LYS A 134 21.26 -4.06 0.01
CA LYS A 134 22.07 -2.98 -0.58
C LYS A 134 23.39 -2.82 0.17
N GLY A 135 24.53 -2.97 -0.51
CA GLY A 135 25.85 -2.70 0.07
C GLY A 135 26.13 -3.43 1.40
N GLY A 136 25.73 -4.71 1.51
CA GLY A 136 25.89 -5.50 2.74
C GLY A 136 24.79 -5.30 3.80
N GLN A 137 23.93 -4.30 3.63
CA GLN A 137 22.76 -4.09 4.51
C GLN A 137 21.55 -4.88 3.97
N LYS A 138 20.73 -5.38 4.90
CA LYS A 138 19.46 -6.03 4.60
C LYS A 138 18.29 -5.34 5.29
N GLN A 139 17.12 -5.35 4.67
CA GLN A 139 15.88 -4.83 5.24
C GLN A 139 14.72 -5.75 4.90
N VAL A 140 13.80 -5.91 5.85
CA VAL A 140 12.52 -6.57 5.61
C VAL A 140 11.45 -5.51 5.37
N VAL A 141 10.63 -5.72 4.36
CA VAL A 141 9.52 -4.82 4.01
C VAL A 141 8.21 -5.60 4.07
N TYR A 142 7.26 -5.11 4.85
CA TYR A 142 5.86 -5.53 4.76
C TYR A 142 5.08 -4.46 4.00
N TYR A 143 4.21 -4.86 3.08
CA TYR A 143 3.27 -3.93 2.48
C TYR A 143 1.94 -4.59 2.12
N TRP A 144 0.91 -3.77 2.05
CA TRP A 144 -0.41 -4.15 1.54
C TRP A 144 -1.14 -2.92 1.01
N PHE A 145 -2.12 -3.17 0.15
CA PHE A 145 -3.13 -2.19 -0.21
C PHE A 145 -4.35 -2.41 0.67
N GLN A 146 -4.98 -1.31 1.08
CA GLN A 146 -6.17 -1.34 1.92
C GLN A 146 -7.25 -0.50 1.28
N SER A 147 -8.38 -1.12 0.94
CA SER A 147 -9.48 -0.42 0.29
C SER A 147 -10.82 -1.10 0.56
N ARG A 148 -11.77 -0.32 1.09
CA ARG A 148 -13.13 -0.78 1.39
C ARG A 148 -13.18 -2.04 2.25
N GLY A 149 -12.48 -1.99 3.39
CA GLY A 149 -12.33 -3.12 4.32
C GLY A 149 -11.49 -4.30 3.83
N ARG A 150 -11.02 -4.31 2.57
CA ARG A 150 -10.15 -5.37 2.03
C ARG A 150 -8.68 -5.07 2.28
N ILE A 151 -7.94 -6.10 2.66
CA ILE A 151 -6.49 -6.14 2.67
C ILE A 151 -6.02 -6.93 1.46
N ILE A 152 -5.20 -6.31 0.63
CA ILE A 152 -4.78 -6.84 -0.67
C ILE A 152 -3.25 -6.86 -0.69
N ASN A 153 -2.66 -8.03 -0.94
CA ASN A 153 -1.20 -8.23 -0.94
C ASN A 153 -0.59 -8.32 -2.35
N SER A 154 -1.37 -8.08 -3.39
CA SER A 154 -0.95 -8.23 -4.78
C SER A 154 -1.34 -7.01 -5.58
N GLU A 155 -0.39 -6.44 -6.31
CA GLU A 155 -0.62 -5.34 -7.26
C GLU A 155 -1.64 -5.70 -8.33
N TYR A 156 -1.61 -6.96 -8.79
CA TYR A 156 -2.57 -7.46 -9.78
C TYR A 156 -3.98 -7.50 -9.20
N MET A 157 -4.13 -8.02 -7.98
CA MET A 157 -5.42 -8.06 -7.30
C MET A 157 -5.93 -6.65 -6.97
N GLN A 158 -5.03 -5.73 -6.61
CA GLN A 158 -5.38 -4.34 -6.40
C GLN A 158 -6.00 -3.73 -7.67
N LYS A 159 -5.37 -3.94 -8.84
CA LYS A 159 -5.91 -3.47 -10.13
C LYS A 159 -7.25 -4.11 -10.47
N ILE A 160 -7.40 -5.42 -10.25
CA ILE A 160 -8.67 -6.14 -10.48
C ILE A 160 -9.78 -5.55 -9.63
N TRP A 161 -9.54 -5.36 -8.33
CA TRP A 161 -10.54 -4.77 -7.45
C TRP A 161 -10.85 -3.32 -7.79
N LEU A 162 -9.85 -2.56 -8.23
CA LEU A 162 -10.06 -1.18 -8.70
C LEU A 162 -11.04 -1.14 -9.89
N VAL A 163 -10.89 -2.06 -10.87
CA VAL A 163 -11.86 -2.23 -11.97
C VAL A 163 -13.24 -2.61 -11.43
N VAL A 164 -13.33 -3.68 -10.63
CA VAL A 164 -14.62 -4.20 -10.16
C VAL A 164 -15.39 -3.15 -9.35
N ASP A 165 -14.71 -2.41 -8.48
CA ASP A 165 -15.35 -1.42 -7.62
C ASP A 165 -15.61 -0.09 -8.34
N SER A 166 -14.87 0.25 -9.41
CA SER A 166 -15.25 1.36 -10.28
C SER A 166 -16.62 1.12 -10.93
N ILE A 167 -16.91 -0.13 -11.31
CA ILE A 167 -18.16 -0.53 -11.95
C ILE A 167 -19.28 -0.68 -10.92
N THR A 168 -19.01 -1.39 -9.82
CA THR A 168 -20.06 -1.79 -8.85
C THR A 168 -20.33 -0.75 -7.78
N LYS A 169 -19.35 0.10 -7.45
CA LYS A 169 -19.44 1.06 -6.34
C LYS A 169 -19.10 2.50 -6.75
N LYS A 170 -18.70 2.72 -8.01
CA LYS A 170 -18.18 4.01 -8.51
C LYS A 170 -17.04 4.56 -7.66
N ARG A 171 -16.24 3.68 -7.03
CA ARG A 171 -15.16 4.06 -6.10
C ARG A 171 -13.84 3.43 -6.51
N THR A 172 -12.79 4.25 -6.48
CA THR A 172 -11.41 3.83 -6.78
C THR A 172 -10.41 4.33 -5.73
N ASP A 173 -10.90 4.84 -4.61
CA ASP A 173 -10.08 5.23 -3.48
C ASP A 173 -9.40 4.01 -2.84
N GLY A 174 -8.29 4.27 -2.17
CA GLY A 174 -7.57 3.25 -1.43
C GLY A 174 -6.26 3.74 -0.84
N SER A 175 -5.73 2.95 0.09
CA SER A 175 -4.46 3.21 0.74
C SER A 175 -3.40 2.20 0.35
N PHE A 176 -2.17 2.66 0.38
CA PHE A 176 -0.97 1.83 0.40
C PHE A 176 -0.32 1.93 1.77
N VAL A 177 -0.02 0.80 2.39
CA VAL A 177 0.71 0.74 3.67
C VAL A 177 2.02 0.00 3.46
N ARG A 178 3.12 0.59 3.95
CA ARG A 178 4.46 0.01 3.92
C ARG A 178 5.15 0.17 5.26
N LEU A 179 5.71 -0.93 5.74
CA LEU A 179 6.53 -1.01 6.93
C LEU A 179 7.92 -1.52 6.54
N ILE A 180 8.98 -0.89 7.03
CA ILE A 180 10.36 -1.33 6.81
C ILE A 180 11.09 -1.44 8.14
N ALA A 181 11.78 -2.56 8.36
CA ALA A 181 12.70 -2.74 9.47
C ALA A 181 14.07 -3.20 8.95
N PRO A 182 15.19 -2.65 9.47
CA PRO A 182 16.52 -3.13 9.16
C PRO A 182 16.78 -4.49 9.81
N VAL A 183 17.54 -5.34 9.12
CA VAL A 183 18.03 -6.61 9.66
C VAL A 183 19.31 -6.33 10.44
N ILE A 184 19.19 -6.16 11.77
CA ILE A 184 20.33 -5.91 12.65
C ILE A 184 20.94 -7.23 13.16
N LYS A 185 20.10 -8.11 13.72
CA LYS A 185 20.51 -9.41 14.24
C LYS A 185 20.29 -10.52 13.21
N ASP A 186 19.03 -10.70 12.82
CA ASP A 186 18.58 -11.69 11.85
C ASP A 186 17.22 -11.29 11.27
N GLU A 187 16.82 -11.93 10.17
CA GLU A 187 15.59 -11.61 9.43
C GLU A 187 14.34 -11.91 10.28
N THR A 188 14.37 -12.95 11.11
CA THR A 188 13.28 -13.36 11.99
C THR A 188 12.98 -12.27 13.03
N ALA A 189 14.00 -11.68 13.64
CA ALA A 189 13.84 -10.58 14.60
C ALA A 189 13.18 -9.35 13.95
N ALA A 190 13.56 -9.02 12.71
CA ALA A 190 12.92 -7.94 11.96
C ALA A 190 11.45 -8.25 11.61
N GLU A 191 11.15 -9.49 11.22
CA GLU A 191 9.78 -9.95 10.94
C GLU A 191 8.88 -9.92 12.18
N ILE A 192 9.40 -10.32 13.35
CA ILE A 192 8.69 -10.23 14.63
C ILE A 192 8.39 -8.76 14.95
N LEU A 193 9.40 -7.88 14.83
CA LEU A 193 9.25 -6.45 15.08
C LEU A 193 8.18 -5.82 14.18
N LEU A 194 8.22 -6.12 12.88
CA LEU A 194 7.24 -5.63 11.91
C LEU A 194 5.83 -6.15 12.21
N THR A 195 5.70 -7.40 12.64
CA THR A 195 4.41 -8.00 13.00
C THR A 195 3.81 -7.34 14.25
N GLN A 196 4.64 -7.09 15.27
CA GLN A 196 4.23 -6.37 16.48
C GLN A 196 3.76 -4.95 16.15
N PHE A 197 4.54 -4.21 15.36
CA PHE A 197 4.14 -2.88 14.93
C PHE A 197 2.85 -2.90 14.09
N ALA A 198 2.71 -3.87 13.17
CA ALA A 198 1.49 -4.05 12.39
C ALA A 198 0.26 -4.27 13.28
N ASP A 199 0.35 -5.11 14.32
CA ASP A 199 -0.73 -5.33 15.29
C ASP A 199 -1.09 -4.05 16.06
N ASP A 200 -0.09 -3.26 16.43
CA ASP A 200 -0.28 -2.00 17.14
C ASP A 200 -0.95 -0.91 16.28
N ILE A 201 -0.57 -0.78 15.00
CA ILE A 201 -1.08 0.29 14.14
C ILE A 201 -2.39 -0.05 13.42
N PHE A 202 -2.72 -1.33 13.21
CA PHE A 202 -3.85 -1.73 12.39
C PHE A 202 -5.21 -1.17 12.86
N PRO A 203 -5.52 -1.13 14.17
CA PRO A 203 -6.73 -0.46 14.67
C PRO A 203 -6.77 1.03 14.28
N THR A 204 -5.64 1.73 14.39
CA THR A 204 -5.50 3.14 14.01
C THR A 204 -5.69 3.31 12.51
N LEU A 205 -5.05 2.49 11.67
CA LEU A 205 -5.24 2.54 10.22
C LEU A 205 -6.72 2.47 9.82
N ASN A 206 -7.51 1.61 10.46
CA ASN A 206 -8.95 1.48 10.20
C ASN A 206 -9.78 2.71 10.61
N GLN A 207 -9.26 3.58 11.48
CA GLN A 207 -9.92 4.84 11.83
C GLN A 207 -9.67 5.93 10.78
N PHE A 208 -8.59 5.84 10.00
CA PHE A 208 -8.21 6.83 8.98
C PHE A 208 -8.65 6.40 7.58
N ILE A 209 -8.62 5.10 7.28
CA ILE A 209 -8.92 4.56 5.96
C ILE A 209 -10.42 4.23 5.84
N PRO A 210 -11.13 4.79 4.84
CA PRO A 210 -12.54 4.48 4.61
C PRO A 210 -12.80 3.01 4.26
N ASN A 211 -13.94 2.52 4.72
CA ASN A 211 -14.49 1.21 4.32
C ASN A 211 -15.39 1.29 3.09
#